data_AF-A0A524FNV4-F1
#
_entry.id   AF-A0A524FNV4-F1
#
_cell.length_a   1.000
_cell.length_b   1.000
_cell.length_c   1.000
_cell.angle_alpha   90.00
_cell.angle_beta   90.00
_cell.angle_gamma   90.00
#
_symmetry.space_group_name_H-M   'P 1'
#
loop_
_entity.id
_entity.type
_entity.pdbx_description
1 polymer ?
#
loop_
_entity_poly.entity_id
_entity_poly.type
_entity_poly.pdbx_seq_one_letter_code
_entity_poly.pdbx_strand_id
1 'polypeptide(L)'
;MGSEPVVKLSPRAKFIAITIDELLLVPILIVLAYYFAPELLSFTIVVSIVGAAIFVVIKYQLVYDALQDGSYYLYDMEGIRCRTINDVTRNSGKVKVGAEIWEARSHLGDIPSGAEVVIVSREHMKLIVRPFDDSSN
;
A
#
# COMPACT_ATOMS: atom_id res chain seq x y z
N MET A 1 -15.95 -26.40 -0.29
CA MET A 1 -15.46 -25.11 0.25
C MET A 1 -15.43 -24.14 -0.90
N GLY A 2 -16.47 -23.31 -1.03
CA GLY A 2 -16.61 -22.40 -2.17
C GLY A 2 -15.64 -21.25 -2.03
N SER A 3 -14.69 -21.13 -2.95
CA SER A 3 -13.90 -19.92 -3.10
C SER A 3 -14.84 -18.79 -3.53
N GLU A 4 -15.06 -17.80 -2.65
CA GLU A 4 -15.72 -16.56 -3.05
C GLU A 4 -14.97 -15.97 -4.25
N PRO A 5 -15.69 -15.53 -5.30
CA PRO A 5 -15.03 -14.87 -6.42
C PRO A 5 -14.47 -13.54 -5.92
N VAL A 6 -13.14 -13.49 -5.73
CA VAL A 6 -12.44 -12.22 -5.49
C VAL A 6 -12.57 -11.40 -6.78
N VAL A 7 -13.58 -10.52 -6.81
CA VAL A 7 -13.81 -9.62 -7.93
C VAL A 7 -12.60 -8.70 -8.02
N LYS A 8 -11.70 -8.98 -8.97
CA LYS A 8 -10.55 -8.13 -9.28
C LYS A 8 -11.08 -6.86 -9.95
N LEU A 9 -11.45 -5.87 -9.13
CA LEU A 9 -11.86 -4.55 -9.61
C LEU A 9 -10.67 -3.89 -10.31
N SER A 10 -10.93 -3.31 -11.48
CA SER A 10 -9.92 -2.55 -12.22
C SER A 10 -9.46 -1.34 -11.38
N PRO A 11 -8.21 -0.87 -11.55
CA PRO A 11 -7.71 0.33 -10.87
C PRO A 11 -8.64 1.54 -11.04
N ARG A 12 -9.26 1.68 -12.22
CA ARG A 12 -10.26 2.72 -12.52
C ARG A 12 -11.53 2.57 -11.67
N ALA A 13 -12.04 1.36 -11.50
CA ALA A 13 -13.22 1.12 -10.67
C ALA A 13 -12.94 1.39 -9.19
N LYS A 14 -11.75 1.01 -8.69
CA LYS A 14 -11.31 1.33 -7.32
C LYS A 14 -11.20 2.84 -7.12
N PHE A 15 -10.61 3.54 -8.07
CA PHE A 15 -10.51 5.01 -8.02
C PHE A 15 -11.88 5.68 -7.96
N ILE A 16 -12.83 5.27 -8.82
CA ILE A 16 -14.20 5.80 -8.82
C ILE A 16 -14.87 5.55 -7.47
N ALA A 17 -14.77 4.33 -6.92
CA ALA A 17 -15.38 3.98 -5.65
C ALA A 17 -14.83 4.80 -4.47
N ILE A 18 -13.52 5.10 -4.46
CA ILE A 18 -12.87 5.93 -3.43
C ILE A 18 -13.09 7.43 -3.67
N THR A 19 -13.61 7.84 -4.84
CA THR A 19 -13.78 9.26 -5.21
C THR A 19 -15.23 9.73 -5.12
N ILE A 20 -16.17 8.80 -4.94
CA ILE A 20 -17.60 9.11 -4.97
C ILE A 20 -18.02 9.93 -3.76
N ASP A 21 -17.46 9.67 -2.59
CA ASP A 21 -17.78 10.35 -1.34
C ASP A 21 -17.31 11.81 -1.37
N GLU A 22 -16.16 12.13 -1.98
CA GLU A 22 -15.74 13.53 -2.10
C GLU A 22 -16.53 14.30 -3.15
N LEU A 23 -17.04 13.64 -4.20
CA LEU A 23 -17.92 14.29 -5.17
C LEU A 23 -19.30 14.65 -4.58
N LEU A 24 -19.76 13.95 -3.54
CA LEU A 24 -20.98 14.32 -2.81
C LEU A 24 -20.84 15.65 -2.07
N LEU A 25 -19.63 16.08 -1.75
CA LEU A 25 -19.39 17.36 -1.09
C LEU A 25 -19.86 18.55 -1.95
N VAL A 26 -19.72 18.46 -3.27
CA VAL A 26 -20.09 19.54 -4.21
C VAL A 26 -21.59 19.89 -4.14
N PRO A 27 -22.54 18.97 -4.36
CA PRO A 27 -23.96 19.28 -4.24
C PRO A 27 -24.35 19.70 -2.82
N ILE A 28 -23.71 19.13 -1.79
CA ILE A 28 -23.95 19.55 -0.40
C ILE A 28 -23.57 21.03 -0.20
N LEU A 29 -22.40 21.45 -0.67
CA LEU A 29 -21.96 22.85 -0.60
C LEU A 29 -22.89 23.78 -1.38
N ILE A 30 -23.37 23.36 -2.56
CA ILE A 30 -24.31 24.14 -3.36
C ILE A 30 -25.64 24.31 -2.63
N VAL A 31 -26.18 23.25 -2.04
CA VAL A 31 -27.42 23.31 -1.25
C VAL A 31 -27.25 24.21 -0.02
N LEU A 32 -26.13 24.10 0.69
CA LEU A 32 -25.84 24.98 1.82
C LEU A 32 -25.74 26.45 1.39
N ALA A 33 -25.04 26.75 0.29
CA ALA A 33 -24.97 28.11 -0.24
C ALA A 33 -26.36 28.64 -0.63
N TYR A 34 -27.21 27.80 -1.22
CA TYR A 34 -28.58 28.19 -1.57
C TYR A 34 -29.40 28.64 -0.36
N TYR A 35 -29.29 27.95 0.78
CA TYR A 35 -30.06 28.29 1.98
C TYR A 35 -29.43 29.39 2.85
N PHE A 36 -28.10 29.45 2.94
CA PHE A 36 -27.40 30.32 3.90
C PHE A 36 -26.71 31.54 3.29
N ALA A 37 -26.38 31.51 2.00
CA ALA A 37 -25.65 32.59 1.31
C ALA A 37 -26.03 32.65 -0.19
N PRO A 38 -27.32 32.89 -0.52
CA PRO A 38 -27.81 32.84 -1.90
C PRO A 38 -27.12 33.86 -2.82
N GLU A 39 -26.64 34.99 -2.29
CA GLU A 39 -25.86 35.98 -3.02
C GLU A 39 -24.51 35.45 -3.52
N LEU A 40 -23.95 34.42 -2.87
CA LEU A 40 -22.70 33.76 -3.27
C LEU A 40 -22.93 32.51 -4.11
N LEU A 41 -24.18 32.11 -4.37
CA LEU A 41 -24.50 30.82 -4.98
C LEU A 41 -23.79 30.60 -6.32
N SER A 42 -23.83 31.58 -7.23
CA SER A 42 -23.19 31.45 -8.54
C SER A 42 -21.67 31.30 -8.41
N PHE A 43 -21.06 32.02 -7.47
CA PHE A 43 -19.63 31.91 -7.19
C PHE A 43 -19.30 30.52 -6.61
N THR A 44 -20.07 30.05 -5.62
CA THR A 44 -19.91 28.73 -5.01
C THR A 44 -20.02 27.61 -6.04
N ILE A 45 -20.99 27.67 -6.95
CA ILE A 45 -21.14 26.67 -8.02
C ILE A 45 -19.88 26.61 -8.88
N VAL A 46 -19.39 27.75 -9.37
CA VAL A 46 -18.22 27.78 -10.25
C VAL A 46 -16.97 27.26 -9.52
N VAL A 47 -16.71 27.78 -8.32
CA VAL A 47 -15.53 27.39 -7.53
C VAL A 47 -15.58 25.92 -7.13
N SER A 48 -16.75 25.40 -6.73
CA SER A 48 -16.89 24.00 -6.32
C SER A 48 -16.69 23.04 -7.48
N ILE A 49 -17.23 23.34 -8.68
CA ILE A 49 -17.04 22.51 -9.87
C ILE A 49 -15.57 22.52 -10.31
N VAL A 50 -14.96 23.71 -10.42
CA VAL A 50 -13.55 23.84 -10.83
C VAL A 50 -12.63 23.18 -9.80
N GLY A 51 -12.87 23.43 -8.51
CA GLY A 51 -12.13 22.83 -7.42
C GLY A 51 -12.22 21.30 -7.41
N ALA A 52 -13.43 20.75 -7.59
CA ALA A 52 -13.62 19.31 -7.68
C ALA A 52 -12.91 18.70 -8.88
N ALA A 53 -12.95 19.34 -10.05
CA ALA A 53 -12.22 18.87 -11.23
C ALA A 53 -10.71 18.83 -10.99
N ILE A 54 -10.13 19.91 -10.44
CA ILE A 54 -8.70 19.97 -10.09
C ILE A 54 -8.36 18.90 -9.05
N PHE A 55 -9.17 18.77 -8.00
CA PHE A 55 -8.99 17.77 -6.95
C PHE A 55 -8.97 16.35 -7.51
N VAL A 56 -9.93 16.00 -8.38
CA VAL A 56 -9.99 14.69 -9.04
C VAL A 56 -8.74 14.43 -9.88
N VAL A 57 -8.26 15.43 -10.63
CA VAL A 57 -7.04 15.28 -11.45
C VAL A 57 -5.80 15.04 -10.59
N ILE A 58 -5.61 15.84 -9.54
CA ILE A 58 -4.47 15.69 -8.61
C ILE A 58 -4.55 14.33 -7.92
N LYS A 59 -5.73 13.97 -7.39
CA LYS A 59 -5.95 12.67 -6.74
C LYS A 59 -5.70 11.53 -7.70
N TYR A 60 -6.14 11.65 -8.95
CA TYR A 60 -5.87 10.66 -9.98
C TYR A 60 -4.37 10.48 -10.20
N GLN A 61 -3.61 11.56 -10.37
CA GLN A 61 -2.15 11.46 -10.54
C GLN A 61 -1.45 10.83 -9.33
N LEU A 62 -1.87 11.15 -8.11
CA LEU A 62 -1.24 10.62 -6.89
C LEU A 62 -1.63 9.16 -6.59
N VAL A 63 -2.88 8.80 -6.86
CA VAL A 63 -3.46 7.51 -6.44
C VAL A 63 -3.39 6.48 -7.56
N TYR A 64 -3.38 6.89 -8.83
CA TYR A 64 -3.38 5.95 -9.95
C TYR A 64 -2.16 5.05 -9.97
N ASP A 65 -0.97 5.58 -9.71
CA ASP A 65 0.27 4.79 -9.63
C ASP A 65 0.17 3.75 -8.50
N ALA A 66 -0.31 4.16 -7.32
CA ALA A 66 -0.55 3.26 -6.19
C ALA A 66 -1.66 2.21 -6.42
N LEU A 67 -2.58 2.47 -7.36
CA LEU A 67 -3.68 1.56 -7.72
C LEU A 67 -3.31 0.61 -8.88
N GLN A 68 -2.44 1.01 -9.79
CA GLN A 68 -1.89 0.16 -10.84
C GLN A 68 -1.00 -0.91 -10.23
N ASP A 69 -0.14 -0.47 -9.32
CA ASP A 69 0.77 -1.32 -8.62
C ASP A 69 0.15 -1.75 -7.30
N GLY A 70 -0.61 -2.85 -7.32
CA GLY A 70 -1.08 -3.53 -6.11
C GLY A 70 0.04 -4.05 -5.18
N SER A 71 1.27 -3.54 -5.32
CA SER A 71 2.52 -4.01 -4.70
C SER A 71 3.47 -2.88 -4.25
N TYR A 72 3.26 -1.60 -4.58
CA TYR A 72 4.33 -0.59 -4.54
C TYR A 72 4.63 0.11 -3.21
N TYR A 73 4.11 -0.40 -2.08
CA TYR A 73 4.57 0.04 -0.75
C TYR A 73 5.08 -1.12 0.11
N LEU A 74 5.36 -2.26 -0.52
CA LEU A 74 6.28 -3.22 0.06
C LEU A 74 7.67 -2.61 -0.09
N TYR A 75 8.16 -1.92 0.95
CA TYR A 75 9.58 -1.56 1.10
C TYR A 75 10.41 -2.63 0.40
N ASP A 76 11.15 -2.25 -0.63
CA ASP A 76 12.00 -3.16 -1.38
C ASP A 76 13.16 -3.55 -0.46
N MET A 77 12.88 -4.53 0.39
CA MET A 77 13.80 -5.04 1.39
C MET A 77 14.70 -6.11 0.80
N GLU A 78 14.51 -6.48 -0.47
CA GLU A 78 15.33 -7.45 -1.17
C GLU A 78 16.80 -7.01 -1.18
N GLY A 79 17.71 -7.94 -0.93
CA GLY A 79 19.14 -7.68 -0.85
C GLY A 79 19.63 -7.09 0.47
N ILE A 80 18.74 -6.67 1.39
CA ILE A 80 19.16 -6.19 2.72
C ILE A 80 19.66 -7.34 3.57
N ARG A 81 20.85 -7.16 4.16
CA ARG A 81 21.43 -8.08 5.14
C ARG A 81 20.82 -7.86 6.52
N CYS A 82 20.44 -8.93 7.17
CA CYS A 82 19.85 -8.91 8.50
C CYS A 82 20.29 -10.13 9.32
N ARG A 83 19.93 -10.15 10.60
CA ARG A 83 20.33 -11.22 11.52
C ARG A 83 19.12 -11.93 12.09
N THR A 84 19.15 -13.26 12.16
CA THR A 84 18.09 -14.06 12.79
C THR A 84 18.07 -13.82 14.30
N ILE A 85 16.88 -13.65 14.88
CA ILE A 85 16.69 -13.52 16.33
C ILE A 85 16.42 -14.89 16.94
N ASN A 86 15.59 -15.68 16.26
CA ASN A 86 15.28 -17.07 16.58
C ASN A 86 15.54 -17.92 15.34
N ASP A 87 15.52 -19.25 15.50
CA ASP A 87 15.60 -20.17 14.38
C ASP A 87 14.52 -19.84 13.33
N VAL A 88 14.96 -19.74 12.08
CA VAL A 88 14.10 -19.44 10.94
C VAL A 88 13.94 -20.71 10.12
N THR A 89 12.75 -21.29 10.21
CA THR A 89 12.33 -22.48 9.48
C THR A 89 11.53 -22.10 8.24
N ARG A 90 11.07 -23.10 7.49
CA ARG A 90 10.17 -22.89 6.35
C ARG A 90 8.82 -22.24 6.72
N ASN A 91 8.39 -22.35 7.97
CA ASN A 91 7.05 -21.93 8.39
C ASN A 91 7.06 -20.67 9.27
N SER A 92 8.10 -20.51 10.08
CA SER A 92 8.19 -19.48 11.11
C SER A 92 9.63 -19.11 11.42
N GLY A 93 9.81 -17.91 11.94
CA GLY A 93 11.11 -17.35 12.25
C GLY A 93 11.01 -15.85 12.45
N LYS A 94 12.05 -15.25 13.01
CA LYS A 94 12.14 -13.80 13.18
C LYS A 94 13.55 -13.31 12.85
N VAL A 95 13.61 -12.18 12.15
CA VAL A 95 14.86 -11.50 11.80
C VAL A 95 14.82 -10.06 12.27
N LYS A 96 16.00 -9.50 12.54
CA LYS A 96 16.17 -8.10 12.88
C LYS A 96 16.73 -7.34 11.69
N VAL A 97 15.95 -6.43 11.12
CA VAL A 97 16.33 -5.56 10.01
C VAL A 97 16.52 -4.15 10.58
N GLY A 98 17.77 -3.70 10.72
CA GLY A 98 18.07 -2.44 11.42
C GLY A 98 17.58 -2.45 12.87
N ALA A 99 16.61 -1.59 13.19
CA ALA A 99 15.98 -1.53 14.51
C ALA A 99 14.68 -2.35 14.63
N GLU A 100 14.17 -2.88 13.52
CA GLU A 100 12.85 -3.53 13.46
C GLU A 100 12.94 -5.06 13.50
N ILE A 101 11.92 -5.69 14.07
CA ILE A 101 11.77 -7.14 14.12
C ILE A 101 10.69 -7.56 13.13
N TRP A 102 11.05 -8.45 12.22
CA TRP A 102 10.16 -8.93 11.17
C TRP A 102 9.95 -10.44 11.28
N GLU A 103 8.74 -10.89 10.94
CA GLU A 103 8.52 -12.32 10.70
C GLU A 103 9.26 -12.75 9.44
N ALA A 104 9.92 -13.90 9.52
CA ALA A 104 10.65 -14.46 8.41
C ALA A 104 10.41 -15.95 8.27
N ARG A 105 10.62 -16.45 7.06
CA ARG A 105 10.78 -17.88 6.78
C ARG A 105 11.97 -18.09 5.88
N SER A 106 12.57 -19.27 6.01
CA SER A 106 13.70 -19.63 5.19
C SER A 106 13.24 -20.08 3.81
N HIS A 107 13.95 -19.63 2.78
CA HIS A 107 13.84 -20.13 1.42
C HIS A 107 14.39 -21.56 1.31
N LEU A 108 15.48 -21.85 2.03
CA LEU A 108 16.25 -23.10 1.95
C LEU A 108 16.67 -23.56 3.35
N GLY A 109 16.12 -24.69 3.79
CA GLY A 109 16.49 -25.32 5.06
C GLY A 109 16.18 -24.48 6.31
N ASP A 110 16.54 -24.98 7.48
CA ASP A 110 16.39 -24.23 8.72
C ASP A 110 17.66 -23.41 8.97
N ILE A 111 17.50 -22.16 9.38
CA ILE A 111 18.59 -21.21 9.65
C ILE A 111 18.63 -20.97 11.17
N PRO A 112 19.78 -21.20 11.83
CA PRO A 112 19.88 -21.04 13.28
C PRO A 112 19.76 -19.57 13.70
N SER A 113 19.37 -19.35 14.96
CA SER A 113 19.40 -18.04 15.62
C SER A 113 20.82 -17.42 15.59
N GLY A 114 20.88 -16.10 15.41
CA GLY A 114 22.13 -15.32 15.36
C GLY A 114 22.85 -15.34 14.01
N ALA A 115 22.39 -16.12 13.03
CA ALA A 115 22.97 -16.20 11.69
C ALA A 115 22.68 -14.96 10.84
N GLU A 116 23.61 -14.64 9.95
CA GLU A 116 23.43 -13.57 8.95
C GLU A 116 22.71 -14.12 7.72
N VAL A 117 21.70 -13.37 7.28
CA VAL A 117 20.83 -13.74 6.17
C VAL A 117 20.61 -12.55 5.27
N VAL A 118 20.21 -12.82 4.03
CA VAL A 118 19.78 -11.80 3.07
C VAL A 118 18.32 -12.03 2.71
N ILE A 119 17.57 -10.93 2.62
CA ILE A 119 16.17 -10.97 2.19
C ILE A 119 16.13 -11.21 0.68
N VAL A 120 15.43 -12.27 0.28
CA VAL A 120 15.26 -12.69 -1.11
C VAL A 120 13.97 -12.13 -1.69
N SER A 121 12.93 -12.08 -0.88
CA SER A 121 11.65 -11.51 -1.27
C SER A 121 10.78 -11.28 -0.04
N ARG A 122 9.61 -10.67 -0.24
CA ARG A 122 8.61 -10.47 0.79
C ARG A 122 7.27 -11.02 0.32
N GLU A 123 6.66 -11.87 1.14
CA GLU A 123 5.28 -12.33 0.94
C GLU A 123 4.40 -11.72 2.03
N HIS A 124 3.58 -10.73 1.66
CA HIS A 124 2.73 -9.98 2.58
C HIS A 124 3.51 -9.29 3.72
N MET A 125 3.38 -9.78 4.95
CA MET A 125 4.07 -9.26 6.14
C MET A 125 5.19 -10.19 6.62
N LYS A 126 5.59 -11.17 5.79
CA LYS A 126 6.62 -12.15 6.10
C LYS A 126 7.77 -12.07 5.10
N LEU A 127 8.99 -11.94 5.60
CA LEU A 127 10.20 -11.92 4.79
C LEU A 127 10.62 -13.33 4.41
N ILE A 128 11.09 -13.50 3.19
CA ILE A 128 11.76 -14.72 2.74
C ILE A 128 13.24 -14.46 2.76
N VAL A 129 13.98 -15.26 3.52
CA VAL A 129 15.41 -15.07 3.73
C VAL A 129 16.19 -16.31 3.35
N ARG A 130 17.46 -16.13 3.00
CA ARG A 130 18.41 -17.22 2.78
C ARG A 130 19.72 -16.92 3.54
N PRO A 131 20.52 -17.94 3.89
CA PRO A 131 21.85 -17.73 4.45
C PRO A 131 22.66 -16.78 3.56
N PHE A 132 23.39 -15.86 4.19
CA PHE A 132 24.36 -15.04 3.49
C PHE A 132 25.65 -15.84 3.34
N ASP A 133 25.88 -16.38 2.14
CA ASP A 133 27.14 -17.04 1.81
C ASP A 133 28.17 -15.97 1.41
N ASP A 134 29.22 -15.80 2.21
CA ASP A 134 30.35 -14.89 1.94
C ASP A 134 31.36 -15.49 0.95
N SER A 135 30.97 -16.54 0.21
CA SER A 135 31.85 -17.33 -0.67
C SER A 135 31.83 -16.83 -2.12
N SER A 136 32.10 -15.55 -2.31
CA SER A 136 32.60 -15.03 -3.60
C SER A 136 33.79 -14.12 -3.33
N ASN A 137 34.95 -14.77 -3.12
CA ASN A 137 36.27 -14.19 -3.29
C ASN A 137 37.06 -15.12 -4.21
#